data_AF-A0A5K0VJ05-F1
#
_entry.id   AF-A0A5K0VJ05-F1
#
_cell.length_a   1.000
_cell.length_b   1.000
_cell.length_c   1.000
_cell.angle_alpha   90.00
_cell.angle_beta   90.00
_cell.angle_gamma   90.00
#
_symmetry.space_group_name_H-M   'P 1'
#
loop_
_entity.id
_entity.type
_entity.pdbx_description
1 polymer ?
#
loop_
_entity_poly.entity_id
_entity_poly.type
_entity_poly.pdbx_seq_one_letter_code
_entity_poly.pdbx_strand_id
1 'polypeptide(L)'
;SFLAADTLHFVQYYNSKNSIMFDDLRRNFVMNPQNGLVIKPFRKAHLNRKNDDELVRLTQYLLAIAELEDLSQLDHVKWESFIEKNSKRQRHG
;
A
#
# COMPACT_ATOMS: atom_id res chain seq x y z
N SER A 1 12.38 -0.55 -11.65
CA SER A 1 12.29 -0.20 -10.21
C SER A 1 12.86 -1.36 -9.41
N PHE A 2 13.31 -1.15 -8.17
CA PHE A 2 13.86 -2.21 -7.31
C PHE A 2 12.89 -3.39 -7.14
N LEU A 3 11.59 -3.10 -6.95
CA LEU A 3 10.53 -4.11 -6.90
C LEU A 3 10.57 -5.09 -8.08
N ALA A 4 10.78 -4.61 -9.31
CA ALA A 4 10.82 -5.48 -10.49
C ALA A 4 11.96 -6.51 -10.41
N ALA A 5 13.13 -6.08 -9.90
CA ALA A 5 14.29 -6.96 -9.77
C ALA A 5 14.11 -7.99 -8.64
N ASP A 6 13.49 -7.59 -7.53
CA ASP A 6 13.20 -8.48 -6.41
C ASP A 6 12.13 -9.51 -6.78
N THR A 7 11.06 -9.08 -7.46
CA THR A 7 10.05 -10.01 -7.99
C THR A 7 10.66 -10.98 -8.99
N LEU A 8 11.66 -10.57 -9.79
CA LEU A 8 12.33 -11.47 -10.73
C LEU A 8 13.20 -12.54 -10.04
N HIS A 9 13.76 -12.25 -8.87
CA HIS A 9 14.49 -13.26 -8.08
C HIS A 9 13.58 -14.25 -7.36
N PHE A 10 12.36 -13.83 -7.02
CA PHE A 10 11.41 -14.63 -6.24
C PHE A 10 10.06 -14.85 -6.97
N VAL A 11 10.09 -14.96 -8.31
CA VAL A 11 8.87 -15.07 -9.16
C VAL A 11 7.92 -16.17 -8.71
N GLN A 12 8.44 -17.26 -8.14
CA GLN A 12 7.64 -18.37 -7.64
C GLN A 12 6.73 -18.01 -6.44
N TYR A 13 7.05 -16.95 -5.71
CA TYR A 13 6.31 -16.49 -4.54
C TYR A 13 5.65 -15.13 -4.76
N TYR A 14 6.32 -14.22 -5.48
CA TYR A 14 5.89 -12.84 -5.64
C TYR A 14 5.75 -12.45 -7.10
N ASN A 15 4.62 -11.85 -7.44
CA ASN A 15 4.30 -11.33 -8.77
C ASN A 15 3.41 -10.07 -8.66
N SER A 16 3.04 -9.49 -9.79
CA SER A 16 2.24 -8.26 -9.84
C SER A 16 0.83 -8.37 -9.21
N LYS A 17 0.32 -9.58 -8.97
CA LYS A 17 -0.99 -9.79 -8.34
C LYS A 17 -0.92 -9.83 -6.83
N ASN A 18 0.23 -10.05 -6.22
CA ASN A 18 0.35 -10.21 -4.76
C ASN A 18 1.44 -9.32 -4.14
N SER A 19 1.99 -8.39 -4.91
CA SER A 19 3.06 -7.48 -4.48
C SER A 19 2.56 -6.04 -4.48
N ILE A 20 2.96 -5.28 -3.47
CA ILE A 20 2.70 -3.84 -3.38
C ILE A 20 3.94 -3.14 -2.82
N MET A 21 4.26 -1.97 -3.36
CA MET A 21 5.41 -1.15 -2.99
C MET A 21 4.92 0.21 -2.49
N PHE A 22 5.42 0.60 -1.31
CA PHE A 22 5.16 1.89 -0.70
C PHE A 22 6.34 2.82 -0.92
N ASP A 23 6.08 3.97 -1.52
CA ASP A 23 7.13 4.95 -1.81
C ASP A 23 6.51 6.35 -1.84
N ASP A 24 7.18 7.36 -1.31
CA ASP A 24 6.69 8.73 -1.35
C ASP A 24 6.84 9.37 -2.75
N LEU A 25 7.57 8.71 -3.65
CA LEU A 25 7.88 9.19 -4.99
C LEU A 25 7.33 8.26 -6.07
N ARG A 26 6.24 8.70 -6.71
CA ARG A 26 5.56 7.96 -7.80
C ARG A 26 6.48 7.46 -8.93
N ARG A 27 7.55 8.19 -9.24
CA ARG A 27 8.52 7.79 -10.28
C ARG A 27 9.21 6.46 -9.99
N ASN A 28 9.34 6.09 -8.71
CA ASN A 28 10.06 4.88 -8.29
C ASN A 28 9.35 3.59 -8.73
N PHE A 29 8.07 3.67 -9.10
CA PHE A 29 7.29 2.55 -9.64
C PHE A 29 6.66 2.87 -11.00
N VAL A 30 7.25 3.79 -11.78
CA VAL A 30 6.74 4.15 -13.13
C VAL A 30 6.65 2.94 -14.07
N MET A 31 7.53 1.94 -13.90
CA MET A 31 7.53 0.71 -14.69
C MET A 31 6.45 -0.30 -14.27
N ASN A 32 5.93 -0.19 -13.04
CA ASN A 32 4.90 -1.06 -12.48
C ASN A 32 3.88 -0.22 -11.69
N PRO A 33 3.13 0.67 -12.37
CA PRO A 33 2.33 1.69 -11.70
C PRO A 33 1.20 1.10 -10.84
N GLN A 34 0.68 -0.07 -11.22
CA GLN A 34 -0.38 -0.76 -10.49
C GLN A 34 0.10 -1.37 -9.15
N ASN A 35 1.41 -1.62 -8.98
CA ASN A 35 1.96 -2.18 -7.75
C ASN A 35 2.48 -1.10 -6.80
N GLY A 36 2.30 0.18 -7.13
CA GLY A 36 2.77 1.30 -6.32
C GLY A 36 1.66 1.97 -5.55
N LEU A 37 1.90 2.25 -4.28
CA LEU A 37 1.08 3.12 -3.44
C LEU A 37 1.95 4.28 -2.96
N VAL A 38 1.50 5.51 -3.25
CA VAL A 38 2.17 6.72 -2.77
C VAL A 38 1.83 6.93 -1.31
N ILE A 39 2.84 6.96 -0.44
CA ILE A 39 2.66 7.27 0.99
C ILE A 39 2.98 8.74 1.28
N LYS A 40 2.42 9.26 2.36
CA LYS A 40 2.79 10.59 2.86
C LYS A 40 4.25 10.56 3.37
N PRO A 41 5.12 11.47 2.89
CA PRO A 41 6.49 11.52 3.40
C PRO A 41 6.52 11.98 4.85
N PHE A 42 7.24 11.25 5.70
CA PHE A 42 7.44 11.63 7.09
C PHE A 42 8.43 12.79 7.20
N ARG A 43 7.90 14.03 7.30
CA ARG A 43 8.69 15.27 7.37
C ARG A 43 8.61 15.88 8.77
N LYS A 44 9.65 16.64 9.16
CA LYS A 44 9.72 17.38 10.45
C LYS A 44 9.38 16.49 11.67
N ALA A 45 10.13 15.40 11.82
CA ALA A 45 9.88 14.38 12.84
C ALA A 45 9.72 14.93 14.28
N HIS A 46 10.47 15.97 14.65
CA HIS A 46 10.37 16.60 15.97
C HIS A 46 8.99 17.18 16.29
N LEU A 47 8.23 17.63 15.27
CA LEU A 47 6.87 18.14 15.42
C LEU A 47 5.83 17.04 15.22
N ASN A 48 6.06 16.17 14.24
CA ASN A 48 5.00 15.31 13.71
C ASN A 48 4.98 13.89 14.28
N ARG A 49 6.03 13.44 14.98
CA ARG A 49 6.13 12.05 15.48
C ARG A 49 4.96 11.57 16.36
N LYS A 50 4.24 12.47 17.01
CA LYS A 50 3.12 12.13 17.90
C LYS A 50 1.79 11.99 17.18
N ASN A 51 1.65 12.65 16.03
CA ASN A 51 0.37 12.80 15.33
C ASN A 51 0.37 12.11 13.96
N ASP A 52 1.52 11.58 13.54
CA ASP A 52 1.63 10.83 12.29
C ASP A 52 1.14 9.39 12.51
N ASP A 53 0.04 9.04 11.85
CA ASP A 53 -0.61 7.74 11.91
C ASP A 53 -0.57 7.00 10.57
N GLU A 54 0.26 7.46 9.62
CA GLU A 54 0.31 6.93 8.25
C GLU A 54 0.58 5.43 8.24
N LEU A 55 1.59 4.96 8.99
CA LEU A 55 1.93 3.54 9.09
C LEU A 55 0.84 2.72 9.79
N VAL A 56 0.10 3.31 10.72
CA VAL A 56 -1.03 2.64 11.40
C VAL A 56 -2.16 2.41 10.39
N ARG A 57 -2.49 3.42 9.59
CA ARG A 57 -3.51 3.33 8.53
C ARG A 57 -3.07 2.38 7.41
N LEU A 58 -1.79 2.39 7.03
CA LEU A 58 -1.24 1.43 6.06
C LEU A 58 -1.32 0.00 6.56
N THR A 59 -1.10 -0.24 7.86
CA THR A 59 -1.28 -1.58 8.46
C THR A 59 -2.73 -2.04 8.32
N GLN A 60 -3.70 -1.16 8.59
CA GLN A 60 -5.13 -1.48 8.40
C GLN A 60 -5.45 -1.79 6.94
N TYR A 61 -4.86 -1.04 6.01
CA TYR A 61 -5.02 -1.29 4.58
C TYR A 61 -4.45 -2.65 4.17
N LEU A 62 -3.23 -2.97 4.59
CA LEU A 62 -2.59 -4.25 4.32
C LEU A 62 -3.41 -5.42 4.85
N LEU A 63 -3.87 -5.36 6.10
CA LEU A 63 -4.72 -6.40 6.68
C LEU A 63 -6.04 -6.55 5.90
N ALA A 64 -6.62 -5.45 5.45
CA ALA A 64 -7.87 -5.46 4.70
C ALA A 64 -7.75 -6.04 3.28
N ILE A 65 -6.53 -6.10 2.72
CA ILE A 65 -6.28 -6.65 1.37
C ILE A 65 -5.50 -7.97 1.41
N ALA A 66 -5.01 -8.41 2.58
CA ALA A 66 -4.13 -9.57 2.73
C ALA A 66 -4.77 -10.89 2.29
N GLU A 67 -6.09 -11.02 2.42
CA GLU A 67 -6.83 -12.23 2.04
C GLU A 67 -7.21 -12.26 0.55
N LEU A 68 -6.91 -11.19 -0.21
CA LEU A 68 -7.21 -11.14 -1.65
C LEU A 68 -6.18 -11.95 -2.44
N GLU A 69 -6.67 -12.83 -3.31
CA GLU A 69 -5.81 -13.59 -4.23
C GLU A 69 -5.18 -12.71 -5.33
N ASP A 70 -5.80 -11.57 -5.67
CA ASP A 70 -5.37 -10.68 -6.73
C ASP A 70 -5.58 -9.20 -6.38
N LEU A 71 -4.46 -8.47 -6.24
CA LEU A 71 -4.40 -7.04 -5.95
C LEU A 71 -4.56 -6.16 -7.20
N SER A 72 -4.55 -6.71 -8.41
CA SER A 72 -4.60 -5.94 -9.67
C SER A 72 -5.88 -5.12 -9.85
N GLN A 73 -6.95 -5.46 -9.12
CA GLN A 73 -8.23 -4.77 -9.16
C GLN A 73 -8.33 -3.61 -8.17
N LEU A 74 -7.32 -3.42 -7.31
CA LEU A 74 -7.33 -2.37 -6.30
C LEU A 74 -6.89 -1.02 -6.89
N ASP A 75 -7.61 0.04 -6.53
CA ASP A 75 -7.17 1.42 -6.77
C ASP A 75 -6.38 1.91 -5.56
N HIS A 76 -5.07 1.69 -5.56
CA HIS A 76 -4.17 2.11 -4.47
C HIS A 76 -4.10 3.62 -4.27
N VAL A 77 -4.57 4.44 -5.23
CA VAL A 77 -4.68 5.90 -5.03
C VAL A 77 -5.77 6.23 -4.01
N LYS A 78 -6.79 5.36 -3.87
CA LYS A 78 -7.93 5.54 -2.97
C LYS A 78 -7.89 4.62 -1.75
N TRP A 79 -6.70 4.18 -1.35
CA TRP A 79 -6.51 3.25 -0.22
C TRP A 79 -7.09 3.80 1.10
N GLU A 80 -7.02 5.10 1.33
CA GLU A 80 -7.61 5.77 2.50
C GLU A 80 -9.14 5.66 2.51
N SER A 81 -9.79 5.91 1.38
CA SER A 81 -11.25 5.75 1.27
C SER A 81 -11.68 4.28 1.36
N PHE A 82 -10.80 3.36 0.95
CA PHE A 82 -11.04 1.92 1.10
C PHE A 82 -11.12 1.51 2.57
N ILE A 83 -10.16 1.93 3.41
CA ILE A 83 -10.18 1.62 4.85
C ILE A 83 -11.37 2.24 5.58
N GLU A 84 -11.79 3.45 5.20
CA GLU A 84 -12.97 4.10 5.79
C GLU A 84 -14.27 3.35 5.50
N LYS A 85 -14.44 2.89 4.25
CA LYS A 85 -15.60 2.08 3.85
C LYS A 85 -15.60 0.73 4.56
N ASN A 86 -14.44 0.09 4.68
CA ASN A 86 -14.32 -1.21 5.34
C ASN A 86 -14.61 -1.11 6.85
N SER A 87 -14.08 -0.07 7.51
CA SER A 87 -14.35 0.21 8.92
C SER A 87 -15.83 0.47 9.21
N LYS A 88 -16.57 1.09 8.28
CA LYS A 88 -18.02 1.28 8.40
C LYS A 88 -18.79 -0.03 8.31
N ARG A 89 -18.37 -0.95 7.42
CA ARG A 89 -19.00 -2.28 7.27
C ARG A 89 -18.83 -3.13 8.52
N GLN A 90 -17.63 -3.15 9.11
CA GLN A 90 -17.33 -3.90 10.34
C GLN A 90 -18.10 -3.40 11.58
N ARG A 91 -18.59 -2.15 11.58
CA ARG A 91 -19.36 -1.59 12.70
C ARG A 91 -20.87 -1.85 12.62
N HIS A 92 -21.37 -2.35 11.49
CA HIS A 92 -22.79 -2.59 11.25
C HIS A 92 -23.12 -4.08 11.02
N GLY A 93 -22.16 -4.98 11.21
CA GLY A 93 -22.34 -6.43 11.24
C GLY A 93 -22.13 -6.94 12.66
#